data_AF-A0A7S1Z6N8-F1
#
_entry.id   AF-A0A7S1Z6N8-F1
#
_cell.length_a   1.000
_cell.length_b   1.000
_cell.length_c   1.000
_cell.angle_alpha   90.00
_cell.angle_beta   90.00
_cell.angle_gamma   90.00
#
_symmetry.space_group_name_H-M   'P 1'
#
loop_
_entity.id
_entity.type
_entity.pdbx_description
1 polymer ?
#
loop_
_entity_poly.entity_id
_entity_poly.type
_entity_poly.pdbx_seq_one_letter_code
_entity_poly.pdbx_strand_id
1 'polypeptide(L)'
;IDARASSQPCTSFGIHPSLPILRDLYNEGSALFVANAGLLVKPVNKTNYKEQTPVQLFAHNTMSRETKQLDLNGHMSGSGVVGRLKDVLTKIGYSTDSFSISGDTMALMGRPGLNPPPSVMSSSGLTALNAEPSMTGMDDLIRDLNDATSEDSGFMSETWASALSVAMDQHSILYSALEKVSNSKSFPDNELGRQLS
;
A
#
# COMPACT_ATOMS: atom_id res chain seq x y z
N ILE A 1 2.11 -2.77 31.65
CA ILE A 1 2.26 -1.32 31.37
C ILE A 1 1.11 -0.60 32.08
N ASP A 2 1.41 0.41 32.88
CA ASP A 2 0.39 1.27 33.50
C ASP A 2 0.06 2.42 32.54
N ALA A 3 -1.22 2.54 32.18
CA ALA A 3 -1.70 3.52 31.21
C ALA A 3 -2.64 4.55 31.84
N ARG A 4 -2.80 4.57 33.17
CA ARG A 4 -3.73 5.48 33.88
C ARG A 4 -3.43 6.96 33.67
N ALA A 5 -2.15 7.30 33.50
CA ALA A 5 -1.71 8.66 33.22
C ALA A 5 -1.82 9.06 31.73
N SER A 6 -2.20 8.11 30.86
CA SER A 6 -2.41 8.35 29.44
C SER A 6 -3.88 8.64 29.13
N SER A 7 -4.16 9.21 27.96
CA SER A 7 -5.53 9.37 27.44
C SER A 7 -6.07 8.11 26.74
N GLN A 8 -5.50 6.92 27.00
CA GLN A 8 -5.88 5.68 26.34
C GLN A 8 -7.11 5.03 27.00
N PRO A 9 -7.90 4.24 26.24
CA PRO A 9 -9.16 3.66 26.71
C PRO A 9 -8.98 2.58 27.80
N CYS A 10 -7.76 2.08 28.02
CA CYS A 10 -7.47 1.05 29.02
C CYS A 10 -6.52 1.62 30.09
N THR A 11 -6.70 1.22 31.34
CA THR A 11 -5.85 1.66 32.46
C THR A 11 -4.56 0.84 32.60
N SER A 12 -4.49 -0.32 31.96
CA SER A 12 -3.27 -1.12 31.88
C SER A 12 -3.24 -1.98 30.62
N PHE A 13 -2.02 -2.31 30.17
CA PHE A 13 -1.77 -3.23 29.06
C PHE A 13 -0.83 -4.37 29.50
N GLY A 14 -1.17 -5.58 29.07
CA GLY A 14 -0.30 -6.75 29.17
C GLY A 14 0.57 -6.88 27.93
N ILE A 15 1.86 -7.13 28.12
CA ILE A 15 2.80 -7.44 27.04
C ILE A 15 3.46 -8.79 27.29
N HIS A 16 3.86 -9.48 26.23
CA HIS A 16 4.58 -10.73 26.35
C HIS A 16 5.97 -10.49 26.99
N PRO A 17 6.45 -11.34 27.92
CA PRO A 17 7.74 -11.14 28.60
C PRO A 17 8.94 -11.04 27.64
N SER A 18 8.88 -11.69 26.48
CA SER A 18 9.92 -11.61 25.44
C SER A 18 9.92 -10.32 24.62
N LEU A 19 8.99 -9.38 24.86
CA LEU A 19 8.89 -8.09 24.16
C LEU A 19 9.04 -6.89 25.13
N PRO A 20 10.08 -6.85 26.00
CA PRO A 20 10.22 -5.79 26.99
C PRO A 20 10.39 -4.41 26.34
N ILE A 21 10.97 -4.37 25.14
CA ILE A 21 11.18 -3.14 24.37
C ILE A 21 9.88 -2.34 24.15
N LEU A 22 8.73 -3.01 24.00
CA LEU A 22 7.45 -2.30 23.82
C LEU A 22 7.00 -1.55 25.07
N ARG A 23 7.31 -2.08 26.26
CA ARG A 23 7.07 -1.37 27.52
C ARG A 23 7.98 -0.16 27.62
N ASP A 24 9.25 -0.33 27.29
CA ASP A 24 10.23 0.74 27.44
C ASP A 24 9.89 1.90 26.50
N LEU A 25 9.60 1.60 25.22
CA LEU A 25 9.12 2.60 24.25
C LEU A 25 7.82 3.28 24.68
N TYR A 26 6.87 2.54 25.26
CA TYR A 26 5.63 3.13 25.76
C TYR A 26 5.89 4.10 26.92
N ASN A 27 6.72 3.69 27.88
CA ASN A 27 7.06 4.49 29.04
C ASN A 27 7.84 5.77 28.65
N GLU A 28 8.64 5.69 27.58
CA GLU A 28 9.35 6.83 26.98
C GLU A 28 8.45 7.75 26.15
N GLY A 29 7.17 7.41 25.97
CA GLY A 29 6.25 8.17 25.11
C GLY A 29 6.51 7.98 23.61
N SER A 30 7.37 7.04 23.24
CA SER A 30 7.73 6.72 21.85
C SER A 30 6.85 5.61 21.24
N ALA A 31 5.91 5.05 22.01
CA ALA A 31 4.93 4.08 21.53
C ALA A 31 3.53 4.31 22.14
N LEU A 32 2.51 3.91 21.39
CA LEU A 32 1.09 3.97 21.77
C LEU A 32 0.42 2.63 21.45
N PHE A 33 -0.50 2.16 22.31
CA PHE A 33 -1.37 1.03 21.96
C PHE A 33 -2.69 1.55 21.39
N VAL A 34 -3.08 0.99 20.25
CA VAL A 34 -4.43 1.19 19.69
C VAL A 34 -5.27 -0.03 20.05
N ALA A 35 -6.00 0.06 21.16
CA ALA A 35 -6.92 -1.00 21.59
C ALA A 35 -8.27 -0.88 20.89
N ASN A 36 -8.99 -2.01 20.78
CA ASN A 36 -10.26 -2.11 20.07
C ASN A 36 -10.18 -1.70 18.59
N ALA A 37 -8.99 -1.73 18.00
CA ALA A 37 -8.80 -1.61 16.57
C ALA A 37 -9.10 -2.94 15.90
N GLY A 38 -9.95 -2.90 14.89
CA GLY A 38 -10.38 -4.09 14.17
C GLY A 38 -11.60 -3.75 13.34
N LEU A 39 -11.86 -4.61 12.38
CA LEU A 39 -12.93 -4.39 11.44
C LEU A 39 -14.26 -4.88 12.03
N LEU A 40 -15.23 -3.96 12.15
CA LEU A 40 -16.60 -4.23 12.58
C LEU A 40 -17.56 -3.54 11.61
N VAL A 41 -18.47 -4.30 10.99
CA VAL A 41 -19.51 -3.71 10.13
C VAL A 41 -20.56 -2.96 10.96
N LYS A 42 -20.83 -3.45 12.17
CA LYS A 42 -21.76 -2.90 13.14
C LYS A 42 -21.41 -3.43 14.54
N PRO A 43 -21.92 -2.79 15.62
CA PRO A 43 -21.76 -3.33 16.96
C PRO A 43 -22.34 -4.74 17.08
N VAL A 44 -21.53 -5.68 17.56
CA VAL A 44 -21.89 -7.09 17.79
C VAL A 44 -21.38 -7.54 19.16
N ASN A 45 -21.85 -8.69 19.63
CA ASN A 45 -21.45 -9.30 20.90
C ASN A 45 -21.06 -10.78 20.70
N LYS A 46 -20.64 -11.44 21.79
CA LYS A 46 -20.17 -12.84 21.75
C LYS A 46 -21.23 -13.84 21.26
N THR A 47 -22.52 -13.52 21.37
CA THR A 47 -23.59 -14.45 20.98
C THR A 47 -24.03 -14.27 19.53
N ASN A 48 -23.88 -13.08 18.94
CA ASN A 48 -24.42 -12.78 17.61
C ASN A 48 -23.37 -12.47 16.53
N TYR A 49 -22.08 -12.34 16.86
CA TYR A 49 -21.08 -11.87 15.90
C TYR A 49 -20.96 -12.77 14.64
N LYS A 50 -21.21 -14.08 14.76
CA LYS A 50 -21.09 -15.02 13.63
C LYS A 50 -22.17 -14.80 12.57
N GLU A 51 -23.39 -14.50 12.99
CA GLU A 51 -24.54 -14.32 12.10
C GLU A 51 -24.59 -12.89 11.55
N GLN A 52 -24.08 -11.94 12.32
CA GLN A 52 -24.26 -10.52 12.06
C GLN A 52 -23.07 -9.84 11.41
N THR A 53 -21.97 -10.55 11.18
CA THR A 53 -20.78 -10.02 10.52
C THR A 53 -20.63 -10.69 9.15
N PRO A 54 -20.64 -9.93 8.04
CA PRO A 54 -20.46 -10.47 6.70
C PRO A 54 -19.00 -10.90 6.41
N VAL A 55 -18.12 -10.75 7.40
CA VAL A 55 -16.68 -11.01 7.30
C VAL A 55 -16.33 -12.26 8.08
N GLN A 56 -15.41 -13.05 7.52
CA GLN A 56 -14.81 -14.17 8.21
C GLN A 56 -13.84 -13.69 9.30
N LEU A 57 -14.41 -13.35 10.46
CA LEU A 57 -13.65 -13.01 11.66
C LEU A 57 -12.69 -14.15 12.01
N PHE A 58 -11.52 -13.79 12.55
CA PHE A 58 -10.42 -14.70 12.94
C PHE A 58 -9.65 -15.38 11.79
N ALA A 59 -9.99 -15.12 10.53
CA ALA A 59 -9.18 -15.54 9.39
C ALA A 59 -8.14 -14.44 9.05
N HIS A 60 -6.85 -14.75 9.19
CA HIS A 60 -5.76 -13.77 8.99
C HIS A 60 -5.79 -13.11 7.61
N ASN A 61 -6.00 -13.90 6.56
CA ASN A 61 -6.08 -13.43 5.18
C ASN A 61 -7.31 -12.54 4.94
N THR A 62 -8.50 -12.97 5.38
CA THR A 62 -9.74 -12.22 5.18
C THR A 62 -9.72 -10.93 5.97
N MET A 63 -9.32 -10.96 7.25
CA MET A 63 -9.23 -9.75 8.07
C MET A 63 -8.21 -8.75 7.53
N SER A 64 -7.06 -9.23 7.06
CA SER A 64 -6.07 -8.37 6.40
C SER A 64 -6.62 -7.75 5.12
N ARG A 65 -7.39 -8.54 4.35
CA ARG A 65 -8.01 -8.08 3.10
C ARG A 65 -9.05 -7.00 3.34
N GLU A 66 -10.02 -7.29 4.19
CA GLU A 66 -11.11 -6.38 4.49
C GLU A 66 -10.62 -5.09 5.15
N THR A 67 -9.58 -5.16 6.00
CA THR A 67 -8.99 -3.96 6.65
C THR A 67 -8.36 -3.02 5.63
N LYS A 68 -7.75 -3.54 4.56
CA LYS A 68 -7.16 -2.70 3.50
C LYS A 68 -8.22 -2.07 2.60
N GLN A 69 -9.35 -2.74 2.42
CA GLN A 69 -10.45 -2.25 1.59
C GLN A 69 -11.39 -1.31 2.34
N LEU A 70 -11.72 -1.59 3.60
CA LEU A 70 -12.76 -0.93 4.41
C LEU A 70 -14.07 -0.72 3.64
N ASP A 71 -14.52 -1.74 2.91
CA ASP A 71 -15.73 -1.70 2.10
C ASP A 71 -16.53 -3.01 2.22
N LEU A 72 -17.00 -3.27 3.44
CA LEU A 72 -17.65 -4.53 3.80
C LEU A 72 -18.97 -4.82 3.08
N ASN A 73 -19.58 -3.77 2.53
CA ASN A 73 -20.83 -3.85 1.80
C ASN A 73 -20.61 -3.77 0.27
N GLY A 74 -19.37 -3.68 -0.20
CA GLY A 74 -19.02 -3.74 -1.62
C GLY A 74 -19.40 -2.50 -2.45
N HIS A 75 -19.67 -1.35 -1.83
CA HIS A 75 -20.07 -0.12 -2.54
C HIS A 75 -18.96 0.43 -3.44
N MET A 76 -17.71 0.13 -3.10
CA MET A 76 -16.48 0.61 -3.71
C MET A 76 -15.54 -0.55 -4.05
N SER A 77 -16.12 -1.63 -4.58
CA SER A 77 -15.43 -2.87 -4.92
C SER A 77 -14.15 -2.63 -5.73
N GLY A 78 -13.08 -3.34 -5.37
CA GLY A 78 -11.79 -3.25 -6.04
C GLY A 78 -10.91 -2.07 -5.64
N SER A 79 -11.34 -1.24 -4.68
CA SER A 79 -10.54 -0.13 -4.15
C SER A 79 -10.13 -0.33 -2.68
N GLY A 80 -8.95 0.20 -2.33
CA GLY A 80 -8.42 0.28 -0.98
C GLY A 80 -8.71 1.61 -0.29
N VAL A 81 -8.65 1.64 1.04
CA VAL A 81 -8.89 2.86 1.82
C VAL A 81 -7.88 3.96 1.49
N VAL A 82 -6.60 3.63 1.33
CA VAL A 82 -5.54 4.60 1.02
C VAL A 82 -5.66 5.09 -0.42
N GLY A 83 -6.01 4.21 -1.36
CA GLY A 83 -6.28 4.60 -2.74
C GLY A 83 -7.48 5.55 -2.86
N ARG A 84 -8.56 5.30 -2.11
CA ARG A 84 -9.70 6.24 -2.06
C ARG A 84 -9.33 7.58 -1.41
N LEU A 85 -8.46 7.57 -0.39
CA LEU A 85 -7.92 8.79 0.20
C LEU A 85 -7.10 9.56 -0.82
N LYS A 86 -6.20 8.88 -1.55
CA LYS A 86 -5.43 9.42 -2.67
C LYS A 86 -6.36 10.09 -3.68
N ASP A 87 -7.42 9.41 -4.11
CA ASP A 87 -8.39 9.96 -5.07
C ASP A 87 -8.99 11.29 -4.64
N VAL A 88 -9.34 11.42 -3.36
CA VAL A 88 -9.88 12.67 -2.81
C VAL A 88 -8.81 13.75 -2.73
N LEU A 89 -7.60 13.41 -2.30
CA LEU A 89 -6.49 14.34 -2.16
C LEU A 89 -5.99 14.89 -3.50
N THR A 90 -5.86 14.04 -4.53
CA THR A 90 -5.54 14.49 -5.90
C THR A 90 -6.60 15.45 -6.40
N LYS A 91 -7.89 15.14 -6.17
CA LYS A 91 -9.01 15.98 -6.63
C LYS A 91 -8.99 17.40 -6.06
N ILE A 92 -8.47 17.57 -4.84
CA ILE A 92 -8.35 18.89 -4.20
C ILE A 92 -6.98 19.55 -4.45
N GLY A 93 -6.15 18.97 -5.32
CA GLY A 93 -4.90 19.56 -5.80
C GLY A 93 -3.64 19.18 -5.02
N TYR A 94 -3.70 18.19 -4.12
CA TYR A 94 -2.47 17.68 -3.49
C TYR A 94 -1.76 16.68 -4.41
N SER A 95 -0.43 16.74 -4.42
CA SER A 95 0.39 15.69 -5.03
C SER A 95 0.37 14.46 -4.15
N THR A 96 -0.29 13.40 -4.61
CA THR A 96 -0.36 12.14 -3.86
C THR A 96 0.06 10.99 -4.74
N ASP A 97 1.29 10.54 -4.50
CA ASP A 97 1.82 9.33 -5.12
C ASP A 97 1.92 8.20 -4.07
N SER A 98 1.84 6.96 -4.54
CA SER A 98 1.84 5.81 -3.65
C SER A 98 2.50 4.61 -4.31
N PHE A 99 3.44 4.00 -3.61
CA PHE A 99 4.10 2.78 -4.04
C PHE A 99 3.99 1.70 -2.95
N SER A 100 4.02 0.45 -3.38
CA SER A 100 4.14 -0.71 -2.51
C SER A 100 5.54 -1.28 -2.64
N ILE A 101 6.18 -1.58 -1.52
CA ILE A 101 7.41 -2.36 -1.49
C ILE A 101 6.99 -3.80 -1.19
N SER A 102 7.45 -4.75 -2.00
CA SER A 102 7.14 -6.18 -1.84
C SER A 102 5.71 -6.62 -2.20
N GLY A 103 4.98 -5.84 -3.01
CA GLY A 103 3.87 -6.35 -3.83
C GLY A 103 2.45 -6.19 -3.31
N ASP A 104 2.24 -5.79 -2.06
CA ASP A 104 0.90 -5.63 -1.50
C ASP A 104 0.31 -4.26 -1.84
N THR A 105 -0.58 -4.21 -2.83
CA THR A 105 -1.15 -2.96 -3.37
C THR A 105 -2.59 -2.70 -2.97
N MET A 106 -3.26 -3.64 -2.32
CA MET A 106 -4.71 -3.60 -2.18
C MET A 106 -5.22 -2.38 -1.41
N ALA A 107 -4.46 -1.90 -0.42
CA ALA A 107 -4.81 -0.67 0.30
C ALA A 107 -4.65 0.59 -0.57
N LEU A 108 -3.69 0.57 -1.51
CA LEU A 108 -3.27 1.70 -2.34
C LEU A 108 -4.08 1.84 -3.63
N MET A 109 -4.80 0.79 -4.04
CA MET A 109 -5.66 0.79 -5.22
C MET A 109 -6.78 1.82 -5.09
N GLY A 110 -6.80 2.82 -5.99
CA GLY A 110 -7.87 3.82 -6.07
C GLY A 110 -9.12 3.28 -6.76
N ARG A 111 -10.09 4.16 -6.98
CA ARG A 111 -11.24 3.84 -7.84
C ARG A 111 -10.74 3.72 -9.30
N PRO A 112 -11.17 2.69 -10.04
CA PRO A 112 -10.82 2.56 -11.45
C PRO A 112 -11.15 3.84 -12.23
N GLY A 113 -10.18 4.33 -13.01
CA GLY A 113 -10.34 5.49 -13.88
C GLY A 113 -10.15 6.87 -13.24
N LEU A 114 -9.87 6.98 -11.93
CA LEU A 114 -9.58 8.29 -11.30
C LEU A 114 -8.10 8.60 -11.22
N ASN A 115 -7.29 7.65 -10.74
CA ASN A 115 -5.85 7.80 -10.65
C ASN A 115 -5.16 6.56 -11.20
N PRO A 116 -3.91 6.70 -11.67
CA PRO A 116 -3.08 5.56 -12.03
C PRO A 116 -2.98 4.53 -10.88
N PRO A 117 -2.82 3.24 -11.22
CA PRO A 117 -2.57 2.20 -10.23
C PRO A 117 -1.28 2.50 -9.45
N PRO A 118 -1.16 2.00 -8.21
CA PRO A 118 0.05 2.16 -7.42
C PRO A 118 1.23 1.39 -8.03
N SER A 119 2.42 1.97 -7.98
CA SER A 119 3.64 1.29 -8.45
C SER A 119 4.10 0.25 -7.42
N VAL A 120 4.64 -0.86 -7.89
CA VAL A 120 5.21 -1.92 -7.05
C VAL A 120 6.71 -1.94 -7.24
N MET A 121 7.45 -1.93 -6.14
CA MET A 121 8.90 -2.02 -6.14
C MET A 121 9.39 -3.24 -5.37
N SER A 122 10.57 -3.71 -5.78
CA SER A 122 11.34 -4.68 -5.01
C SER A 122 11.95 -4.03 -3.78
N SER A 123 12.15 -4.80 -2.72
CA SER A 123 12.97 -4.40 -1.56
C SER A 123 14.46 -4.28 -1.91
N SER A 124 14.88 -4.75 -3.08
CA SER A 124 16.23 -4.53 -3.62
C SER A 124 16.40 -3.19 -4.33
N GLY A 125 15.38 -2.33 -4.33
CA GLY A 125 15.37 -1.06 -5.06
C GLY A 125 14.92 -1.20 -6.51
N LEU A 126 15.13 -0.13 -7.27
CA LEU A 126 14.67 0.02 -8.65
C LEU A 126 15.86 0.05 -9.61
N THR A 127 15.84 -0.81 -10.62
CA THR A 127 16.83 -0.81 -11.70
C THR A 127 16.27 -0.01 -12.89
N ALA A 128 17.14 0.64 -13.68
CA ALA A 128 16.73 1.24 -14.94
C ALA A 128 16.01 0.20 -15.82
N LEU A 129 14.91 0.61 -16.48
CA LEU A 129 14.07 -0.28 -17.30
C LEU A 129 14.89 -1.01 -18.37
N ASN A 130 15.88 -0.30 -18.93
CA ASN A 130 16.75 -0.77 -19.99
C ASN A 130 18.20 -0.38 -19.64
N ALA A 131 18.74 -0.98 -18.57
CA ALA A 131 20.06 -0.63 -18.06
C ALA A 131 21.20 -0.85 -19.09
N GLU A 132 21.02 -1.78 -20.03
CA GLU A 132 21.97 -2.09 -21.10
C GLU A 132 21.26 -2.13 -22.47
N PRO A 133 20.96 -0.98 -23.08
CA PRO A 133 20.21 -0.93 -24.33
C PRO A 133 21.06 -1.44 -25.50
N SER A 134 20.49 -2.35 -26.30
CA SER A 134 21.13 -2.86 -27.52
C SER A 134 21.27 -1.82 -28.64
N MET A 135 20.53 -0.71 -28.55
CA MET A 135 20.57 0.41 -29.50
C MET A 135 20.19 1.73 -28.83
N THR A 136 20.63 2.85 -29.42
CA THR A 136 20.21 4.19 -29.00
C THR A 136 18.71 4.39 -29.27
N GLY A 137 17.98 4.99 -28.32
CA GLY A 137 16.54 5.23 -28.44
C GLY A 137 15.68 3.98 -28.26
N MET A 138 16.23 2.91 -27.65
CA MET A 138 15.50 1.66 -27.46
C MET A 138 14.25 1.82 -26.59
N ASP A 139 14.26 2.70 -25.59
CA ASP A 139 13.09 2.96 -24.74
C ASP A 139 11.96 3.63 -25.53
N ASP A 140 12.30 4.59 -26.38
CA ASP A 140 11.36 5.25 -27.30
C ASP A 140 10.80 4.23 -28.29
N LEU A 141 11.65 3.36 -28.86
CA LEU A 141 11.22 2.29 -29.76
C LEU A 141 10.28 1.29 -29.05
N ILE A 142 10.56 0.92 -27.80
CA ILE A 142 9.67 0.06 -27.01
C ILE A 142 8.32 0.73 -26.84
N ARG A 143 8.30 2.03 -26.50
CA ARG A 143 7.05 2.79 -26.37
C ARG A 143 6.28 2.82 -27.69
N ASP A 144 6.94 3.21 -28.78
CA ASP A 144 6.32 3.34 -30.11
C ASP A 144 5.73 2.01 -30.60
N LEU A 145 6.43 0.89 -30.39
CA LEU A 145 5.95 -0.44 -30.77
C LEU A 145 4.71 -0.87 -30.00
N ASN A 146 4.57 -0.44 -28.75
CA ASN A 146 3.46 -0.84 -27.89
C ASN A 146 2.31 0.17 -27.87
N ASP A 147 2.54 1.43 -28.27
CA ASP A 147 1.54 2.49 -28.36
C ASP A 147 0.84 2.54 -29.73
N ALA A 148 1.32 1.75 -30.70
CA ALA A 148 0.75 1.64 -32.04
C ALA A 148 -0.62 0.92 -32.06
N THR A 149 -1.65 1.59 -31.56
CA THR A 149 -3.05 1.16 -31.61
C THR A 149 -3.80 1.88 -32.74
N SER A 150 -4.82 1.24 -33.27
CA SER A 150 -5.74 1.73 -34.31
C SER A 150 -7.19 1.55 -33.87
N GLU A 151 -8.15 2.17 -34.56
CA GLU A 151 -9.60 2.01 -34.24
C GLU A 151 -10.07 0.54 -34.26
N ASP A 152 -9.39 -0.34 -35.02
CA ASP A 152 -9.67 -1.78 -35.10
C ASP A 152 -8.90 -2.61 -34.07
N SER A 153 -8.12 -1.98 -33.19
CA SER A 153 -7.35 -2.69 -32.17
C SER A 153 -8.29 -3.33 -31.14
N GLY A 154 -7.98 -4.56 -30.75
CA GLY A 154 -8.75 -5.23 -29.71
C GLY A 154 -8.59 -4.53 -28.37
N PHE A 155 -9.64 -4.56 -27.54
CA PHE A 155 -9.64 -4.01 -26.18
C PHE A 155 -8.40 -4.39 -25.33
N MET A 156 -7.90 -5.62 -25.50
CA MET A 156 -6.71 -6.09 -24.79
C MET A 156 -5.43 -5.38 -25.23
N SER A 157 -5.29 -5.08 -26.53
CA SER A 157 -4.14 -4.36 -27.08
C SER A 157 -4.14 -2.92 -26.60
N GLU A 158 -5.29 -2.25 -26.60
CA GLU A 158 -5.43 -0.89 -26.06
C GLU A 158 -5.14 -0.84 -24.55
N THR A 159 -5.66 -1.81 -23.80
CA THR A 159 -5.39 -1.91 -22.36
C THR A 159 -3.91 -2.14 -22.08
N TRP A 160 -3.25 -3.02 -22.86
CA TRP A 160 -1.82 -3.26 -22.75
C TRP A 160 -0.99 -2.01 -23.06
N ALA A 161 -1.27 -1.36 -24.18
CA ALA A 161 -0.61 -0.12 -24.61
C ALA A 161 -0.69 0.96 -23.52
N SER A 162 -1.91 1.18 -23.01
CA SER A 162 -2.18 2.14 -21.94
C SER A 162 -1.43 1.76 -20.65
N ALA A 163 -1.53 0.50 -20.21
CA ALA A 163 -0.89 0.05 -18.98
C ALA A 163 0.64 0.10 -19.05
N LEU A 164 1.24 -0.27 -20.18
CA LEU A 164 2.69 -0.22 -20.37
C LEU A 164 3.19 1.22 -20.38
N SER A 165 2.55 2.11 -21.13
CA SER A 165 2.92 3.53 -21.18
C SER A 165 2.88 4.17 -19.79
N VAL A 166 1.82 3.92 -19.02
CA VAL A 166 1.70 4.38 -17.63
C VAL A 166 2.81 3.80 -16.75
N ALA A 167 3.12 2.51 -16.89
CA ALA A 167 4.16 1.86 -16.10
C ALA A 167 5.56 2.42 -16.42
N MET A 168 5.87 2.68 -17.70
CA MET A 168 7.14 3.28 -18.12
C MET A 168 7.29 4.71 -17.58
N ASP A 169 6.23 5.52 -17.67
CA ASP A 169 6.24 6.91 -17.17
C ASP A 169 6.41 6.94 -15.64
N GLN A 170 5.67 6.09 -14.90
CA GLN A 170 5.81 5.97 -13.44
C GLN A 170 7.22 5.48 -13.03
N HIS A 171 7.75 4.48 -13.73
CA HIS A 171 9.09 3.95 -13.47
C HIS A 171 10.17 5.01 -13.64
N SER A 172 10.11 5.78 -14.72
CA SER A 172 11.07 6.86 -15.00
C SER A 172 11.06 7.95 -13.93
N ILE A 173 9.86 8.38 -13.51
CA ILE A 173 9.70 9.37 -12.44
C ILE A 173 10.28 8.86 -11.12
N LEU A 174 9.91 7.64 -10.74
CA LEU A 174 10.32 7.04 -9.46
C LEU A 174 11.82 6.75 -9.42
N TYR A 175 12.39 6.22 -10.50
CA TYR A 175 13.83 5.98 -10.65
C TYR A 175 14.62 7.28 -10.50
N SER A 176 14.22 8.32 -11.24
CA SER A 176 14.86 9.65 -11.20
C SER A 176 14.75 10.34 -9.84
N ALA A 177 13.68 10.05 -9.09
CA ALA A 177 13.50 10.56 -7.74
C ALA A 177 14.39 9.81 -6.74
N LEU A 178 14.49 8.48 -6.85
CA LEU A 178 15.29 7.64 -5.95
C LEU A 178 16.79 7.85 -6.12
N GLU A 179 17.29 8.06 -7.35
CA GLU A 179 18.73 8.33 -7.58
C GLU A 179 19.23 9.59 -6.87
N LYS A 180 18.34 10.55 -6.60
CA LYS A 180 18.69 11.81 -5.94
C LYS A 180 18.74 11.70 -4.41
N VAL A 181 18.32 10.56 -3.84
CA VAL A 181 18.17 10.38 -2.39
C VAL A 181 19.25 9.44 -1.86
N SER A 182 20.05 9.92 -0.90
CA SER A 182 20.99 9.07 -0.15
C SER A 182 20.47 8.82 1.27
N ASN A 183 20.30 7.57 1.66
CA ASN A 183 19.90 7.21 3.01
C ASN A 183 21.13 7.09 3.93
N SER A 184 21.18 7.89 5.00
CA SER A 184 22.29 7.86 5.96
C SER A 184 22.09 6.85 7.10
N LYS A 185 20.96 6.12 7.10
CA LYS A 185 20.61 5.16 8.15
C LYS A 185 20.82 3.73 7.65
N SER A 186 21.55 2.93 8.42
CA SER A 186 21.65 1.49 8.16
C SER A 186 20.48 0.76 8.81
N PHE A 187 19.77 -0.05 8.04
CA PHE A 187 18.78 -0.99 8.56
C PHE A 187 19.39 -2.39 8.68
N PRO A 188 18.88 -3.24 9.59
CA PRO A 188 19.30 -4.63 9.67
C PRO A 188 19.05 -5.36 8.34
N ASP A 189 19.93 -6.29 7.97
CA ASP A 189 19.75 -7.11 6.76
C ASP A 189 18.74 -8.25 7.00
N ASN A 190 17.47 -7.88 7.11
CA ASN A 190 16.33 -8.77 7.16
C ASN A 190 15.20 -8.25 6.27
N GLU A 191 14.14 -9.04 6.09
CA GLU A 191 13.03 -8.69 5.19
C GLU A 191 12.45 -7.30 5.46
N LEU A 192 12.16 -6.98 6.72
CA LEU A 192 11.61 -5.68 7.10
C LEU A 192 12.64 -4.56 6.96
N GLY A 193 13.89 -4.80 7.33
CA GLY A 193 14.96 -3.82 7.22
C GLY A 193 15.23 -3.42 5.77
N ARG A 194 15.18 -4.37 4.83
CA ARG A 194 15.28 -4.09 3.39
C ARG A 194 14.08 -3.33 2.81
N GLN A 195 12.91 -3.40 3.45
CA GLN A 195 11.76 -2.58 3.06
C GLN A 195 11.85 -1.13 3.59
N LEU A 196 12.75 -0.87 4.55
CA LEU A 196 12.93 0.44 5.20
C LEU A 196 14.22 1.17 4.79
N SER A 197 15.18 0.44 4.20
CA SER A 197 16.47 0.95 3.69
C SER A 197 16.32 1.66 2.36
#